data_AF-A0A7T5JE96-F1
#
_entry.id   AF-A0A7T5JE96-F1
#
_cell.length_a   1.000
_cell.length_b   1.000
_cell.length_c   1.000
_cell.angle_alpha   90.00
_cell.angle_beta   90.00
_cell.angle_gamma   90.00
#
_symmetry.space_group_name_H-M   'P 1'
#
loop_
_entity.id
_entity.type
_entity.pdbx_description
1 polymer ?
#
loop_
_entity_poly.entity_id
_entity_poly.type
_entity_poly.pdbx_seq_one_letter_code
_entity_poly.pdbx_strand_id
1 'polypeptide(L)'
;MVVGELLTPTPVSAQSPMTGDYMNDDWVVNLWQAEGTLHYQAMSRRNGGEMYLSGATQSGTQDRQIYTWRNGGHQYQVTWRPSDPDYIRLQVIDPNGREILNNLLSRIPFSP
;
A
#
# COMPACT_ATOMS: atom_id res chain seq x y z
N MET A 1 -36.79 -31.55 12.15
CA MET A 1 -36.91 -30.11 11.81
C MET A 1 -35.57 -29.47 12.18
N VAL A 2 -34.69 -29.25 11.20
CA VAL A 2 -33.37 -28.62 11.46
C VAL A 2 -33.53 -27.15 11.09
N VAL A 3 -33.32 -26.27 12.07
CA VAL A 3 -33.32 -24.82 11.91
C VAL A 3 -32.02 -24.44 11.22
N GLY A 4 -32.11 -23.73 10.08
CA GLY A 4 -30.94 -23.22 9.38
C GLY A 4 -30.40 -21.98 10.08
N GLU A 5 -29.17 -22.06 10.58
CA GLU A 5 -28.41 -20.90 11.03
C GLU A 5 -28.06 -20.01 9.83
N LEU A 6 -28.60 -18.79 9.83
CA LEU A 6 -28.15 -17.70 8.98
C LEU A 6 -26.78 -17.25 9.48
N LEU A 7 -25.71 -17.74 8.86
CA LEU A 7 -24.38 -17.20 9.04
C LEU A 7 -24.34 -15.80 8.41
N THR A 8 -24.54 -14.78 9.23
CA THR A 8 -24.13 -13.43 8.84
C THR A 8 -22.60 -13.43 8.79
N PRO A 9 -21.96 -13.04 7.67
CA PRO A 9 -20.52 -12.86 7.70
C PRO A 9 -20.24 -11.70 8.65
N THR A 10 -19.60 -11.99 9.77
CA THR A 10 -18.91 -10.98 10.57
C THR A 10 -17.98 -10.21 9.64
N PRO A 11 -17.90 -8.87 9.71
CA PRO A 11 -16.83 -8.15 9.06
C PRO A 11 -15.55 -8.55 9.79
N VAL A 12 -14.91 -9.63 9.35
CA VAL A 12 -13.47 -9.76 9.55
C VAL A 12 -12.90 -8.46 9.04
N SER A 13 -12.21 -7.70 9.88
CA SER A 13 -11.40 -6.56 9.45
C SER A 13 -10.44 -7.08 8.40
N ALA A 14 -10.89 -7.08 7.15
CA ALA A 14 -10.12 -7.59 6.04
C ALA A 14 -8.97 -6.61 5.89
N GLN A 15 -7.83 -6.95 6.50
CA GLN A 15 -6.55 -6.38 6.13
C GLN A 15 -6.55 -6.37 4.60
N SER A 16 -6.55 -5.18 4.00
CA SER A 16 -6.59 -5.09 2.55
C SER A 16 -5.39 -5.88 2.05
N PRO A 17 -5.51 -6.74 1.03
CA PRO A 17 -4.42 -7.63 0.61
C PRO A 17 -3.12 -6.88 0.29
N MET A 18 -3.18 -5.58 0.02
CA MET A 18 -2.01 -4.70 -0.13
C MET A 18 -1.27 -4.33 1.17
N THR A 19 -1.82 -4.52 2.37
CA THR A 19 -1.14 -4.18 3.63
C THR A 19 0.02 -5.12 3.89
N GLY A 20 1.05 -4.63 4.59
CA GLY A 20 2.27 -5.36 4.91
C GLY A 20 3.52 -4.57 4.58
N ASP A 21 4.66 -5.24 4.74
CA ASP A 21 5.98 -4.72 4.44
C ASP A 21 6.43 -5.13 3.04
N TYR A 22 7.04 -4.19 2.32
CA TYR A 22 7.61 -4.39 1.00
C TYR A 22 8.99 -3.76 0.97
N MET A 23 9.93 -4.36 0.25
CA MET A 23 11.27 -3.80 0.12
C MET A 23 11.93 -4.10 -1.22
N ASN A 24 12.97 -3.33 -1.48
CA ASN A 24 14.06 -3.67 -2.38
C ASN A 24 15.39 -3.18 -1.75
N ASP A 25 16.45 -3.09 -2.54
CA ASP A 25 17.77 -2.66 -2.05
C ASP A 25 17.79 -1.21 -1.53
N ASP A 26 16.90 -0.35 -2.04
CA ASP A 26 16.89 1.08 -1.75
C ASP A 26 15.80 1.51 -0.77
N TRP A 27 14.68 0.78 -0.69
CA TRP A 27 13.49 1.22 0.05
C TRP A 27 12.86 0.09 0.87
N VAL A 28 12.31 0.48 2.01
CA VAL A 28 11.33 -0.31 2.78
C VAL A 28 10.05 0.50 2.86
N VAL A 29 8.91 -0.14 2.61
CA VAL A 29 7.58 0.46 2.68
C VAL A 29 6.69 -0.41 3.55
N ASN A 30 6.09 0.18 4.59
CA ASN A 30 5.06 -0.44 5.41
C ASN A 30 3.70 0.20 5.09
N LEU A 31 2.69 -0.63 4.83
CA LEU A 31 1.32 -0.22 4.54
C LEU A 31 0.37 -0.86 5.54
N TRP A 32 -0.45 -0.06 6.22
CA TRP A 32 -1.42 -0.57 7.19
C TRP A 32 -2.71 0.25 7.20
N GLN A 33 -3.79 -0.39 7.65
CA GLN A 33 -5.09 0.25 7.85
C GLN A 33 -5.26 0.55 9.34
N ALA A 34 -5.59 1.79 9.67
CA ALA A 34 -6.01 2.17 11.02
C ALA A 34 -7.11 3.23 10.91
N GLU A 35 -8.18 3.04 11.70
CA GLU A 35 -9.35 3.95 11.72
C GLU A 35 -9.97 4.17 10.33
N GLY A 36 -10.04 3.11 9.52
CA GLY A 36 -10.58 3.18 8.15
C GLY A 36 -9.69 3.92 7.15
N THR A 37 -8.48 4.32 7.55
CA THR A 37 -7.54 5.07 6.73
C THR A 37 -6.32 4.24 6.39
N LEU A 38 -5.86 4.32 5.13
CA LEU A 38 -4.63 3.68 4.68
C LEU A 38 -3.43 4.58 4.99
N HIS A 39 -2.51 4.04 5.76
CA HIS A 39 -1.25 4.67 6.16
C HIS A 39 -0.09 4.08 5.35
N TYR A 40 0.94 4.91 5.23
CA TYR A 40 2.16 4.67 4.47
C TYR A 40 3.34 5.15 5.30
N GLN A 41 4.32 4.27 5.49
CA GLN A 41 5.65 4.64 5.94
C GLN A 41 6.64 4.18 4.86
N ALA A 42 7.55 5.06 4.46
CA ALA A 42 8.68 4.68 3.63
C ALA A 42 10.00 5.12 4.23
N MET A 43 10.97 4.21 4.18
CA MET A 43 12.34 4.42 4.63
C MET A 43 13.30 4.19 3.47
N SER A 44 14.16 5.17 3.22
CA SER A 44 15.31 5.03 2.31
C SER A 44 16.43 4.28 3.01
N ARG A 45 16.83 3.12 2.48
CA ARG A 45 17.93 2.30 3.00
C ARG A 45 19.30 2.92 2.75
N ARG A 46 19.39 3.91 1.86
CA ARG A 46 20.65 4.60 1.51
C ARG A 46 21.08 5.64 2.55
N ASN A 47 20.13 6.33 3.16
CA ASN A 47 20.40 7.44 4.08
C ASN A 47 19.55 7.42 5.36
N GLY A 48 18.70 6.41 5.54
CA GLY A 48 17.81 6.29 6.70
C GLY A 48 16.67 7.31 6.74
N GLY A 49 16.46 8.08 5.67
CA GLY A 49 15.38 9.07 5.61
C GLY A 49 14.01 8.39 5.63
N GLU A 50 13.12 8.86 6.50
CA GLU A 50 11.79 8.31 6.69
C GLU A 50 10.69 9.32 6.37
N MET A 51 9.52 8.80 5.99
CA MET A 51 8.33 9.58 5.68
C MET A 51 7.08 8.80 6.03
N TYR A 52 6.13 9.50 6.65
CA TYR A 52 4.86 8.96 7.07
C TYR A 52 3.72 9.77 6.45
N LEU A 53 2.76 9.08 5.82
CA LEU A 53 1.60 9.68 5.18
C LEU A 53 0.35 8.84 5.49
N SER A 54 -0.80 9.50 5.53
CA SER A 54 -2.09 8.85 5.74
C SER A 54 -3.14 9.47 4.83
N GLY A 55 -4.29 8.81 4.69
CA GLY A 55 -5.42 9.37 3.92
C GLY A 55 -5.22 9.27 2.42
N ALA A 56 -4.78 8.10 1.92
CA ALA A 56 -4.63 7.87 0.49
C ALA A 56 -5.95 8.09 -0.27
N THR A 57 -5.88 8.75 -1.42
CA THR A 57 -6.96 8.68 -2.42
C THR A 57 -6.78 7.43 -3.27
N GLN A 58 -7.79 6.57 -3.34
CA GLN A 58 -7.79 5.38 -4.19
C GLN A 58 -8.34 5.71 -5.59
N SER A 59 -7.70 5.15 -6.62
CA SER A 59 -8.13 5.22 -8.02
C SER A 59 -7.74 3.93 -8.76
N GLY A 60 -7.98 3.87 -10.08
CA GLY A 60 -7.66 2.71 -10.91
C GLY A 60 -8.85 1.75 -11.06
N THR A 61 -8.55 0.46 -11.27
CA THR A 61 -9.54 -0.62 -11.45
C THR A 61 -9.39 -1.66 -10.34
N GLN A 62 -10.32 -2.61 -10.27
CA GLN A 62 -10.22 -3.72 -9.30
C GLN A 62 -8.95 -4.55 -9.50
N ASP A 63 -8.51 -4.74 -10.76
CA ASP A 63 -7.29 -5.50 -11.10
C ASP A 63 -6.00 -4.69 -10.95
N ARG A 64 -6.11 -3.36 -10.83
CA ARG A 64 -4.97 -2.45 -10.68
C ARG A 64 -5.37 -1.22 -9.89
N GLN A 65 -5.10 -1.28 -8.60
CA GLN A 65 -5.44 -0.24 -7.65
C GLN A 65 -4.28 0.72 -7.50
N ILE A 66 -4.56 2.03 -7.46
CA ILE A 66 -3.56 3.08 -7.30
C ILE A 66 -3.93 3.94 -6.09
N TYR A 67 -3.06 3.95 -5.10
CA TYR A 67 -3.21 4.71 -3.86
C TYR A 67 -2.29 5.90 -3.91
N THR A 68 -2.84 7.11 -3.75
CA THR A 68 -2.08 8.36 -3.87
C THR A 68 -2.14 9.15 -2.58
N TRP A 69 -0.98 9.44 -2.01
CA TRP A 69 -0.80 10.45 -0.96
C TRP A 69 -0.19 11.71 -1.56
N ARG A 70 -0.50 12.87 -1.00
CA ARG A 70 0.03 14.16 -1.45
C ARG A 70 0.71 14.89 -0.31
N ASN A 71 1.93 15.35 -0.53
CA ASN A 71 2.67 16.18 0.42
C ASN A 71 3.58 17.16 -0.34
N GLY A 72 3.51 18.45 0.01
CA GLY A 72 4.34 19.49 -0.63
C GLY A 72 4.27 19.52 -2.16
N GLY A 73 3.07 19.28 -2.73
CA GLY A 73 2.86 19.20 -4.18
C GLY A 73 3.33 17.91 -4.87
N HIS A 74 4.08 17.05 -4.16
CA HIS A 74 4.49 15.74 -4.66
C HIS A 74 3.33 14.74 -4.51
N GLN A 75 3.28 13.78 -5.43
CA GLN A 75 2.40 12.63 -5.33
C GLN A 75 3.21 11.37 -5.05
N TYR A 76 2.82 10.66 -4.01
CA TYR A 76 3.39 9.39 -3.61
C TYR A 76 2.37 8.33 -3.98
N GLN A 77 2.72 7.44 -4.90
CA GLN A 77 1.81 6.44 -5.42
C GLN A 77 2.29 5.04 -5.10
N VAL A 78 1.35 4.21 -4.65
CA VAL A 78 1.50 2.75 -4.59
C VAL A 78 0.50 2.16 -5.55
N THR A 79 1.01 1.46 -6.57
CA THR A 79 0.19 0.61 -7.43
C THR A 79 0.26 -0.83 -6.92
N TRP A 80 -0.89 -1.46 -6.74
CA TRP A 80 -1.03 -2.86 -6.34
C TRP A 80 -1.97 -3.62 -7.29
N ARG A 81 -1.71 -4.91 -7.49
CA ARG A 81 -2.51 -5.80 -8.34
C ARG A 81 -2.88 -7.07 -7.58
N PRO A 82 -4.17 -7.45 -7.52
CA PRO A 82 -4.57 -8.71 -6.90
C PRO A 82 -3.95 -9.95 -7.53
N SER A 83 -3.69 -9.92 -8.85
CA SER A 83 -3.06 -11.02 -9.57
C SER A 83 -1.57 -11.18 -9.31
N ASP A 84 -0.94 -10.19 -8.66
CA ASP A 84 0.48 -10.18 -8.31
C ASP A 84 0.67 -9.59 -6.90
N PRO A 85 0.14 -10.27 -5.86
CA PRO A 85 -0.07 -9.67 -4.54
C PRO A 85 1.22 -9.47 -3.74
N ASP A 86 2.31 -10.09 -4.18
CA ASP A 86 3.63 -10.03 -3.55
C ASP A 86 4.45 -8.84 -4.04
N TYR A 87 3.91 -8.00 -4.93
CA TYR A 87 4.62 -6.83 -5.42
C TYR A 87 3.77 -5.56 -5.32
N ILE A 88 4.47 -4.47 -5.06
CA ILE A 88 3.95 -3.12 -5.26
C ILE A 88 4.89 -2.34 -6.16
N ARG A 89 4.33 -1.41 -6.91
CA ARG A 89 5.11 -0.36 -7.57
C ARG A 89 4.99 0.92 -6.75
N LEU A 90 6.13 1.38 -6.24
CA LEU A 90 6.29 2.66 -5.57
C LEU A 90 6.69 3.71 -6.61
N GLN A 91 5.95 4.81 -6.67
CA GLN A 91 6.24 5.94 -7.55
C GLN A 91 6.20 7.26 -6.78
N VAL A 92 7.08 8.19 -7.13
CA VAL A 92 7.00 9.58 -6.67
C VAL A 92 7.01 10.49 -7.89
N ILE A 93 6.03 11.39 -7.93
CA ILE A 93 5.84 12.36 -9.00
C ILE A 93 6.02 13.76 -8.39
N ASP A 94 6.92 14.55 -8.97
CA ASP A 94 7.20 15.91 -8.53
C ASP A 94 6.04 16.89 -8.88
N PRO A 95 6.03 18.11 -8.34
CA PRO A 95 4.95 19.07 -8.59
C PRO A 95 4.79 19.47 -10.07
N ASN A 96 5.80 19.25 -10.91
CA ASN A 96 5.75 19.50 -12.35
C ASN A 96 5.18 18.30 -13.13
N GLY A 97 4.77 17.23 -12.44
CA GLY A 97 4.24 16.02 -13.04
C GLY A 97 5.31 15.04 -13.53
N ARG A 98 6.59 15.26 -13.19
CA ARG A 98 7.68 14.37 -13.59
C ARG A 98 7.85 13.26 -12.56
N GLU A 99 7.91 12.02 -13.03
CA GLU A 99 8.27 10.87 -12.20
C GLU A 99 9.76 10.95 -11.81
N ILE A 100 10.03 10.93 -10.49
CA ILE A 100 11.37 10.99 -9.91
C ILE A 100 11.76 9.73 -9.14
N LEU A 101 10.81 8.80 -8.98
CA LEU A 101 11.03 7.46 -8.42
C LEU A 101 10.03 6.48 -9.05
N ASN A 102 10.50 5.28 -9.39
CA ASN A 102 9.68 4.19 -9.91
C ASN A 102 10.34 2.85 -9.60
N ASN A 103 10.03 2.31 -8.44
CA ASN A 103 10.64 1.09 -7.94
C ASN A 103 9.58 -0.01 -7.79
N LEU A 104 9.93 -1.22 -8.21
CA LEU A 104 9.20 -2.43 -7.84
C LEU A 104 9.75 -2.93 -6.51
N LEU A 105 8.87 -3.19 -5.56
CA LEU A 105 9.20 -3.72 -4.24
C LEU A 105 8.47 -5.05 -4.07
N SER A 106 9.17 -6.02 -3.50
CA SER A 106 8.62 -7.33 -3.15
C SER A 106 8.18 -7.34 -1.69
N ARG A 107 7.10 -8.05 -1.40
CA ARG A 107 6.60 -8.29 -0.04
C ARG A 107 7.69 -8.98 0.78
N ILE A 108 7.83 -8.55 2.03
CA ILE A 108 8.67 -9.26 3.00
C ILE A 108 7.83 -10.42 3.54
N PRO A 109 8.21 -11.68 3.28
CA PRO A 109 7.52 -12.81 3.89
C PRO A 109 7.73 -12.75 5.40
N PHE A 110 6.64 -12.84 6.15
CA PHE A 110 6.74 -13.04 7.59
C PHE A 110 7.38 -14.42 7.82
N SER A 111 8.61 -14.45 8.34
CA SER A 111 9.21 -15.69 8.84
C SER A 111 8.81 -15.81 10.31
N PRO A 112 7.92 -16.75 10.69
CA PRO A 112 7.54 -16.97 12.08
C PRO A 112 8.69 -17.52 12.93
#